data_AF-A0A1J5CIY0-F1
#
_entry.id   AF-A0A1J5CIY0-F1
#
_cell.length_a   1.000
_cell.length_b   1.000
_cell.length_c   1.000
_cell.angle_alpha   90.00
_cell.angle_beta   90.00
_cell.angle_gamma   90.00
#
_symmetry.space_group_name_H-M   'P 1'
#
loop_
_entity.id
_entity.type
_entity.pdbx_description
1 polymer ?
#
loop_
_entity_poly.entity_id
_entity_poly.type
_entity_poly.pdbx_seq_one_letter_code
_entity_poly.pdbx_strand_id
1 'polypeptide(L)'
;MKDSENMLKPVVVCTLLIEGITAFARFGLSLESARDTASTVGRLTGGLRIHHGYFGLGFILLAHFLEPGYKRHRIATIAGWSLTLSDAIHHFIVLWLATGSPQFDLFY
;
A
#
# COMPACT_ATOMS: atom_id res chain seq x y z
N MET A 1 -9.06 -31.07 -0.61
CA MET A 1 -8.53 -29.92 -1.37
C MET A 1 -9.54 -28.80 -1.24
N LYS A 2 -9.28 -27.80 -0.39
CA LYS A 2 -10.08 -26.57 -0.36
C LYS A 2 -9.84 -25.85 -1.68
N ASP A 3 -10.92 -25.43 -2.33
CA ASP A 3 -10.89 -24.77 -3.63
C ASP A 3 -9.75 -23.76 -3.72
N SER A 4 -9.00 -23.82 -4.81
CA SER A 4 -8.09 -22.75 -5.21
C SER A 4 -8.92 -21.50 -5.50
N GLU A 5 -9.31 -20.78 -4.44
CA GLU A 5 -10.07 -19.54 -4.53
C GLU A 5 -9.27 -18.56 -5.38
N ASN A 6 -9.88 -18.06 -6.45
CA ASN A 6 -9.27 -17.04 -7.30
C ASN A 6 -9.03 -15.76 -6.48
N MET A 7 -7.77 -15.53 -6.09
CA MET A 7 -7.36 -14.39 -5.28
C MET A 7 -7.16 -13.12 -6.09
N LEU A 8 -7.11 -13.21 -7.42
CA LEU A 8 -6.81 -12.06 -8.28
C LEU A 8 -7.91 -11.00 -8.19
N LYS A 9 -9.18 -11.42 -8.28
CA LYS A 9 -10.33 -10.50 -8.20
C LYS A 9 -10.31 -9.65 -6.92
N PRO A 10 -10.22 -10.23 -5.69
CA PRO A 10 -10.17 -9.41 -4.49
C PRO A 10 -8.92 -8.55 -4.41
N VAL A 11 -7.74 -9.03 -4.86
CA VAL A 11 -6.52 -8.20 -4.90
C VAL A 11 -6.72 -6.97 -5.78
N VAL A 12 -7.25 -7.12 -6.99
CA VAL A 12 -7.50 -6.01 -7.92
C VAL A 12 -8.51 -5.03 -7.32
N VAL A 13 -9.63 -5.52 -6.80
CA VAL A 13 -10.66 -4.66 -6.19
C VAL A 13 -10.09 -3.89 -5.00
N CYS A 14 -9.40 -4.55 -4.08
CA CYS A 14 -8.78 -3.89 -2.93
C CYS A 14 -7.70 -2.89 -3.36
N THR A 15 -6.88 -3.21 -4.37
CA THR A 15 -5.87 -2.29 -4.91
C THR A 15 -6.52 -1.00 -5.43
N LEU A 16 -7.57 -1.12 -6.25
CA LEU A 16 -8.27 0.04 -6.80
C LEU A 16 -8.98 0.88 -5.73
N LEU A 17 -9.53 0.23 -4.69
CA LEU A 17 -10.15 0.94 -3.57
C LEU A 17 -9.13 1.72 -2.74
N ILE A 18 -8.01 1.10 -2.38
CA ILE A 18 -6.93 1.75 -1.63
C ILE A 18 -6.36 2.90 -2.45
N GLU A 19 -6.11 2.68 -3.75
CA GLU A 19 -5.62 3.72 -4.65
C GLU A 19 -6.61 4.87 -4.77
N GLY A 20 -7.90 4.59 -4.96
CA GLY A 20 -8.93 5.62 -5.05
C GLY A 20 -8.99 6.49 -3.79
N ILE A 21 -8.89 5.88 -2.60
CA ILE A 21 -8.82 6.61 -1.32
C ILE A 21 -7.54 7.45 -1.24
N THR A 22 -6.41 6.89 -1.65
CA THR A 22 -5.08 7.54 -1.58
C THR A 22 -5.00 8.73 -2.54
N ALA A 23 -5.45 8.55 -3.78
CA ALA A 23 -5.55 9.60 -4.79
C ALA A 23 -6.55 10.69 -4.37
N PHE A 24 -7.70 10.32 -3.79
CA PHE A 24 -8.65 11.30 -3.26
C PHE A 24 -8.06 12.11 -2.10
N ALA A 25 -7.38 11.47 -1.16
CA ALA A 25 -6.67 12.18 -0.08
C ALA A 25 -5.62 13.14 -0.65
N ARG A 26 -4.84 12.68 -1.65
CA ARG A 26 -3.78 13.46 -2.30
C ARG A 26 -4.32 14.68 -3.03
N PHE A 27 -5.28 14.50 -3.92
CA PHE A 27 -5.71 15.55 -4.86
C PHE A 27 -7.02 16.22 -4.45
N GLY A 28 -7.93 15.50 -3.79
CA GLY A 28 -9.19 16.03 -3.29
C GLY A 28 -9.05 16.82 -1.99
N LEU A 29 -8.18 16.35 -1.08
CA LEU A 29 -7.92 17.02 0.22
C LEU A 29 -6.56 17.72 0.25
N SER A 30 -5.78 17.67 -0.84
CA SER A 30 -4.45 18.26 -0.93
C SER A 30 -3.48 17.79 0.16
N LEU A 31 -3.66 16.56 0.67
CA LEU A 31 -2.79 16.00 1.70
C LEU A 31 -1.47 15.54 1.09
N GLU A 32 -0.36 15.81 1.77
CA GLU A 32 0.94 15.25 1.44
C GLU A 32 1.63 14.77 2.71
N SER A 33 2.01 13.50 2.75
CA SER A 33 2.63 12.94 3.95
C SER A 33 3.89 13.70 4.35
N ALA A 34 4.73 14.11 3.39
CA ALA A 34 5.93 14.92 3.61
C ALA A 34 5.65 16.21 4.40
N ARG A 35 4.54 16.90 4.13
CA ARG A 35 4.16 18.13 4.85
C ARG A 35 3.38 17.85 6.11
N ASP A 36 2.35 17.00 6.01
CA ASP A 36 1.30 16.91 7.02
C ASP A 36 1.63 15.93 8.15
N THR A 37 2.63 15.05 7.96
CA THR A 37 3.00 14.03 8.96
C THR A 37 4.46 14.11 9.43
N ALA A 38 5.28 15.01 8.88
CA ALA A 38 6.69 15.17 9.27
C ALA A 38 6.87 15.52 10.76
N SER A 39 6.04 16.42 11.29
CA SER A 39 6.14 16.88 12.69
C SER A 39 5.60 15.90 13.73
N THR A 40 4.89 14.86 13.28
CA THR A 40 4.28 13.83 14.15
C THR A 40 4.91 12.47 13.87
N VAL A 41 4.45 11.79 12.82
CA VAL A 41 4.95 10.47 12.41
C VAL A 41 6.45 10.53 12.12
N GLY A 42 6.91 11.54 11.37
CA GLY A 42 8.33 11.70 11.06
C GLY A 42 9.21 11.83 12.29
N ARG A 43 8.76 12.50 13.36
CA ARG A 43 9.52 12.54 14.62
C ARG A 43 9.52 11.19 15.34
N LEU A 44 8.39 10.49 15.35
CA LEU A 44 8.25 9.18 16.00
C LEU A 44 9.07 8.09 15.31
N THR A 45 9.26 8.18 13.99
CA THR A 45 9.99 7.20 13.18
C THR A 45 11.45 7.59 12.92
N GLY A 46 11.95 8.65 13.57
CA GLY A 46 13.32 9.13 13.37
C GLY A 46 13.59 9.66 11.95
N GLY A 47 12.56 10.16 11.28
CA GLY A 47 12.60 10.70 9.92
C GLY A 47 12.23 9.68 8.83
N LEU A 48 11.99 8.41 9.17
CA LEU A 48 11.59 7.41 8.17
C LEU A 48 10.14 7.65 7.71
N ARG A 49 9.94 7.79 6.40
CA ARG A 49 8.61 7.95 5.81
C ARG A 49 7.92 6.61 5.69
N ILE A 50 6.70 6.52 6.20
CA ILE A 50 5.94 5.27 6.18
C ILE A 50 5.11 5.19 4.91
N HIS A 51 5.48 4.27 4.03
CA HIS A 51 4.71 3.89 2.85
C HIS A 51 3.82 2.69 3.18
N HIS A 52 2.58 2.68 2.70
CA HIS A 52 1.71 1.53 2.91
C HIS A 52 2.21 0.28 2.18
N GLY A 53 3.07 0.45 1.16
CA GLY A 53 3.80 -0.63 0.52
C GLY A 53 4.69 -1.43 1.48
N TYR A 54 5.24 -0.82 2.53
CA TYR A 54 6.05 -1.54 3.54
C TYR A 54 5.22 -2.56 4.31
N PHE A 55 4.00 -2.19 4.71
CA PHE A 55 3.06 -3.13 5.33
C PHE A 55 2.63 -4.20 4.33
N GLY A 56 2.45 -3.83 3.05
CA GLY A 56 2.19 -4.76 1.96
C GLY A 56 3.24 -5.86 1.86
N LEU A 57 4.53 -5.48 1.77
CA LEU A 57 5.65 -6.41 1.74
C LEU A 57 5.72 -7.26 3.02
N GLY A 58 5.46 -6.67 4.19
CA GLY A 58 5.38 -7.40 5.46
C GLY A 58 4.30 -8.47 5.46
N PHE A 59 3.12 -8.18 4.90
CA PHE A 59 2.03 -9.16 4.77
C PHE A 59 2.32 -10.25 3.73
N ILE A 60 2.99 -9.92 2.62
CA ILE A 60 3.46 -10.93 1.65
C ILE A 60 4.45 -11.89 2.31
N LEU A 61 5.42 -11.35 3.06
CA LEU A 61 6.38 -12.16 3.80
C LEU A 61 5.68 -13.00 4.87
N LEU A 62 4.73 -12.44 5.62
CA LEU A 62 3.93 -13.20 6.59
C LEU A 62 3.15 -14.33 5.90
N ALA A 63 2.52 -14.07 4.75
CA ALA A 63 1.75 -15.06 4.00
C ALA A 63 2.61 -16.27 3.61
N HIS A 64 3.90 -16.07 3.32
CA HIS A 64 4.84 -17.16 3.02
C HIS A 64 4.96 -18.19 4.16
N PHE A 65 4.83 -17.74 5.41
CA PHE A 65 4.90 -18.62 6.60
C PHE A 65 3.55 -19.16 7.04
N LEU A 66 2.44 -18.77 6.38
CA LEU A 66 1.10 -19.22 6.73
C LEU A 66 0.70 -20.42 5.87
N GLU A 67 0.02 -21.37 6.49
CA GLU A 67 -0.44 -22.58 5.80
C GLU A 67 -1.45 -22.23 4.68
N PRO A 68 -1.17 -22.62 3.42
CA PRO A 68 -2.09 -22.40 2.31
C PRO A 68 -3.46 -23.06 2.56
N GLY A 69 -4.54 -22.43 2.10
CA GLY A 69 -5.91 -22.90 2.30
C GLY A 69 -6.58 -22.47 3.61
N TYR A 70 -5.85 -21.80 4.50
CA TYR A 70 -6.41 -21.15 5.68
C TYR A 70 -6.80 -19.70 5.40
N LYS A 71 -7.84 -19.23 6.10
CA LYS A 71 -8.35 -17.84 6.00
C LYS A 71 -7.25 -16.80 6.25
N ARG A 72 -6.31 -17.09 7.16
CA ARG A 72 -5.20 -16.18 7.50
C ARG A 72 -4.23 -16.00 6.33
N HIS A 73 -3.81 -17.09 5.68
CA HIS A 73 -3.01 -17.03 4.45
C HIS A 73 -3.73 -16.18 3.40
N ARG A 74 -5.02 -16.44 3.18
CA ARG A 74 -5.81 -15.68 2.21
C ARG A 74 -5.84 -14.17 2.50
N ILE A 75 -6.11 -13.79 3.75
CA ILE A 75 -6.15 -12.37 4.16
C ILE A 75 -4.78 -11.73 3.98
N ALA A 76 -3.71 -12.38 4.45
CA ALA A 76 -2.36 -11.87 4.35
C ALA A 76 -1.94 -11.65 2.88
N THR A 77 -2.23 -12.61 2.00
CA THR A 77 -1.93 -12.47 0.57
C THR A 77 -2.74 -11.36 -0.09
N ILE A 78 -4.05 -11.24 0.19
CA ILE A 78 -4.88 -10.15 -0.39
C ILE A 78 -4.36 -8.79 0.08
N ALA A 79 -4.23 -8.60 1.40
CA ALA A 79 -3.77 -7.35 1.98
C ALA A 79 -2.37 -6.98 1.48
N GLY A 80 -1.46 -7.96 1.48
CA GLY A 80 -0.07 -7.77 1.07
C GLY A 80 0.06 -7.29 -0.37
N TRP A 81 -0.58 -7.99 -1.31
CA TRP A 81 -0.56 -7.58 -2.71
C TRP A 81 -1.31 -6.27 -2.95
N SER A 82 -2.48 -6.06 -2.32
CA SER A 82 -3.24 -4.83 -2.58
C SER A 82 -2.54 -3.56 -2.08
N LEU A 83 -1.87 -3.63 -0.92
CA LEU A 83 -1.12 -2.50 -0.38
C LEU A 83 0.13 -2.22 -1.21
N THR A 84 0.89 -3.26 -1.56
CA THR A 84 2.12 -3.13 -2.36
C THR A 84 1.82 -2.57 -3.75
N LEU A 85 0.81 -3.10 -4.42
CA LEU A 85 0.43 -2.64 -5.76
C LEU A 85 -0.15 -1.23 -5.73
N SER A 86 -1.00 -0.90 -4.76
CA SER A 86 -1.53 0.45 -4.65
C SER A 86 -0.42 1.47 -4.40
N ASP A 87 0.52 1.19 -3.48
CA ASP A 87 1.65 2.09 -3.22
C ASP A 87 2.51 2.34 -4.48
N ALA A 88 2.83 1.25 -5.20
CA ALA A 88 3.59 1.35 -6.44
C ALA A 88 2.82 2.12 -7.54
N ILE A 89 1.52 1.85 -7.71
CA ILE A 89 0.67 2.58 -8.67
C ILE A 89 0.59 4.05 -8.28
N HIS A 90 0.38 4.36 -7.01
CA HIS A 90 0.25 5.73 -6.53
C HIS A 90 1.48 6.55 -6.87
N HIS A 91 2.66 6.03 -6.52
CA HIS A 91 3.92 6.75 -6.70
C HIS A 91 4.39 6.74 -8.15
N PHE A 92 4.48 5.57 -8.78
CA PHE A 92 5.14 5.43 -10.08
C PHE A 92 4.22 5.65 -11.28
N ILE A 93 2.90 5.70 -11.08
CA ILE A 93 1.93 5.97 -12.15
C ILE A 93 1.18 7.26 -11.84
N VAL A 94 0.42 7.30 -10.75
CA VAL A 94 -0.54 8.39 -10.49
C VAL A 94 0.16 9.70 -10.20
N LEU A 95 1.05 9.74 -9.20
CA LEU A 95 1.82 10.94 -8.85
C LEU A 95 2.77 11.33 -9.98
N TRP A 96 3.42 10.36 -10.62
CA TRP A 96 4.31 10.65 -11.73
C TRP A 96 3.59 11.32 -12.91
N LEU A 97 2.43 10.80 -13.32
CA LEU A 97 1.65 11.40 -14.41
C LEU A 97 1.02 12.75 -14.02
N ALA A 98 0.59 12.91 -12.76
CA ALA A 98 -0.09 14.13 -12.30
C ALA A 98 0.87 15.27 -11.93
N THR A 99 2.06 14.95 -11.42
CA THR A 99 2.98 15.94 -10.83
C THR A 99 4.35 15.98 -11.51
N GLY A 100 4.65 15.04 -12.41
CA GLY A 100 5.97 14.87 -13.03
C GLY A 100 7.02 14.21 -12.13
N SER A 101 6.67 13.81 -10.90
CA SER A 101 7.57 13.17 -9.94
C SER A 101 6.87 12.03 -9.19
N PRO A 102 7.54 10.91 -8.91
CA PRO A 102 6.94 9.83 -8.14
C PRO A 102 6.79 10.15 -6.65
N GLN A 103 7.51 11.14 -6.12
CA GLN A 103 7.51 11.54 -4.70
C GLN A 103 7.65 10.33 -3.73
N PHE A 104 8.47 9.35 -4.09
CA PHE A 104 8.75 8.15 -3.31
C PHE A 104 9.99 8.36 -2.43
N ASP A 105 9.86 9.23 -1.43
CA ASP A 105 10.98 9.58 -0.54
C ASP A 105 11.02 8.64 0.67
N LEU A 106 12.15 8.00 0.92
CA LEU A 106 12.30 7.10 2.08
C LEU A 106 12.33 7.85 3.42
N PHE A 107 12.65 9.14 3.39
CA PHE A 107 12.73 10.01 4.55
C PHE A 107 11.87 11.27 4.34
N TYR A 108 11.42 11.87 5.45
CA TYR A 108 10.64 13.12 5.48
C TYR A 108 11.46 14.35 5.07
#